data_AF-A0A3D8IKD9-F1
#
_entry.id   AF-A0A3D8IKD9-F1
#
_cell.length_a   1.000
_cell.length_b   1.000
_cell.length_c   1.000
_cell.angle_alpha   90.00
_cell.angle_beta   90.00
_cell.angle_gamma   90.00
#
_symmetry.space_group_name_H-M   'P 1'
#
loop_
_entity.id
_entity.type
_entity.pdbx_description
1 polymer ?
#
loop_
_entity_poly.entity_id
_entity_poly.type
_entity_poly.pdbx_seq_one_letter_code
_entity_poly.pdbx_strand_id
1 'polypeptide(L)' 'AELKVANEFWDFLGGAGSYGLILSAFEEVGQEIREEIDEYFKKFQK' A
#
# COMPACT_ATOMS: atom_id res chain seq x y z
N ALA A 1 9.20 -11.59 -8.55
CA ALA A 1 9.97 -12.00 -7.35
C ALA A 1 9.72 -11.03 -6.19
N GLU A 2 9.67 -9.73 -6.43
CA GLU A 2 9.48 -8.68 -5.41
C GLU A 2 8.21 -8.81 -4.56
N LEU A 3 7.07 -9.20 -5.15
CA LEU A 3 5.83 -9.45 -4.38
C LEU A 3 5.94 -10.58 -3.35
N LYS A 4 6.74 -11.61 -3.65
CA LYS A 4 7.00 -12.70 -2.70
C LYS A 4 7.90 -12.24 -1.56
N VAL A 5 8.89 -11.40 -1.86
CA VAL A 5 9.76 -10.76 -0.85
C VAL A 5 8.96 -9.85 0.07
N ALA A 6 8.04 -9.05 -0.49
CA ALA A 6 7.18 -8.18 0.31
C ALA A 6 6.26 -8.99 1.26
N ASN A 7 5.66 -10.07 0.76
CA ASN A 7 4.81 -10.93 1.57
C ASN A 7 5.58 -11.58 2.73
N GLU A 8 6.68 -12.28 2.43
CA GLU A 8 7.50 -12.95 3.45
C GLU A 8 8.08 -11.97 4.49
N PHE A 9 8.44 -10.75 4.07
CA PHE A 9 8.94 -9.72 4.97
C PHE A 9 7.89 -9.23 5.96
N TRP A 10 6.68 -8.91 5.49
CA TRP A 10 5.62 -8.40 6.34
C TRP A 10 5.00 -9.48 7.22
N ASP A 11 4.89 -10.71 6.73
CA ASP A 11 4.47 -11.85 7.54
C ASP A 11 5.53 -12.25 8.57
N PHE A 12 6.82 -12.02 8.30
CA PHE A 12 7.89 -12.19 9.30
C PHE A 12 7.78 -11.17 10.45
N LEU A 13 7.48 -9.89 10.14
CA LEU A 13 7.38 -8.84 11.15
C LEU A 13 6.08 -8.88 11.96
N GLY A 14 4.94 -9.14 11.32
CA GLY A 14 3.62 -9.08 11.94
C GLY A 14 3.00 -10.45 12.27
N GLY A 15 3.58 -11.54 11.79
CA GLY A 15 2.97 -12.87 11.79
C GLY A 15 2.18 -13.15 10.51
N ALA A 16 1.84 -14.42 10.31
CA ALA A 16 1.19 -14.90 9.09
C ALA A 16 -0.09 -14.15 8.73
N GLY A 17 -0.21 -13.72 7.48
CA GLY A 17 -1.36 -12.96 6.96
C GLY A 17 -1.29 -11.45 7.20
N SER A 18 -0.26 -10.95 7.87
CA SER A 18 -0.06 -9.51 8.08
C SER A 18 0.10 -8.75 6.78
N TYR A 19 0.80 -9.33 5.80
CA TYR A 19 0.93 -8.72 4.48
C TYR A 19 -0.45 -8.46 3.84
N GLY A 20 -1.36 -9.43 3.92
CA GLY A 20 -2.71 -9.31 3.35
C GLY A 20 -3.55 -8.24 4.06
N LEU A 21 -3.45 -8.16 5.39
CA LEU A 21 -4.14 -7.12 6.17
C LEU A 21 -3.62 -5.72 5.82
N ILE A 22 -2.31 -5.56 5.76
CA ILE A 22 -1.66 -4.29 5.39
C ILE A 22 -2.06 -3.89 3.96
N LEU A 23 -2.02 -4.83 3.02
CA LEU A 23 -2.41 -4.59 1.63
C LEU A 23 -3.88 -4.13 1.54
N SER A 24 -4.78 -4.81 2.25
CA SER A 24 -6.20 -4.46 2.26
C SER A 24 -6.44 -3.06 2.83
N ALA A 25 -5.72 -2.69 3.90
CA ALA A 25 -5.81 -1.35 4.48
C ALA A 25 -5.28 -0.27 3.52
N PHE A 26 -4.20 -0.53 2.79
CA PHE A 26 -3.70 0.39 1.76
C PHE A 26 -4.66 0.54 0.58
N GLU A 27 -5.35 -0.53 0.16
CA GLU A 27 -6.34 -0.48 -0.90
C GLU A 27 -7.56 0.35 -0.48
N GLU A 28 -8.09 0.13 0.73
CA GLU A 28 -9.22 0.86 1.30
C GLU A 28 -8.91 2.36 1.43
N VAL A 29 -7.86 2.69 2.19
CA VAL A 29 -7.45 4.08 2.40
C VAL A 29 -7.07 4.73 1.06
N GLY A 30 -6.40 3.98 0.18
CA GLY A 30 -5.97 4.46 -1.13
C GLY A 30 -7.11 4.89 -2.05
N GLN A 31 -8.30 4.29 -1.93
CA GLN A 31 -9.49 4.76 -2.66
C GLN A 31 -9.99 6.10 -2.09
N GLU A 32 -10.04 6.22 -0.77
CA GLU A 32 -10.55 7.42 -0.10
C GLU A 32 -9.67 8.64 -0.36
N ILE A 33 -8.35 8.46 -0.27
CA ILE A 33 -7.40 9.57 -0.43
C ILE A 33 -6.98 9.80 -1.88
N ARG A 34 -7.56 9.05 -2.85
CA ARG A 34 -7.13 9.08 -4.25
C ARG A 34 -7.18 10.48 -4.85
N GLU A 35 -8.27 11.19 -4.60
CA GLU A 35 -8.48 12.56 -5.09
C GLU A 35 -7.44 13.53 -4.50
N GLU A 36 -7.17 13.44 -3.19
CA GLU A 36 -6.16 14.26 -2.52
C GLU A 36 -4.74 14.00 -3.04
N ILE A 37 -4.42 12.72 -3.29
CA ILE A 37 -3.17 12.31 -3.90
C ILE A 37 -3.06 12.89 -5.31
N ASP A 38 -4.08 12.71 -6.15
CA ASP A 38 -4.06 13.21 -7.53
C ASP A 38 -3.93 14.76 -7.55
N GLU A 39 -4.63 15.49 -6.68
CA GLU A 39 -4.49 16.94 -6.51
C GLU A 39 -3.09 17.37 -6.04
N TYR A 40 -2.49 16.62 -5.11
CA TYR A 40 -1.12 16.87 -4.68
C TYR A 40 -0.12 16.67 -5.82
N PHE A 41 -0.25 15.59 -6.59
CA PHE A 41 0.66 15.27 -7.69
C PHE A 41 0.51 16.18 -8.91
N LYS A 42 -0.65 16.82 -9.12
CA LYS A 42 -0.82 17.88 -10.13
C LYS A 42 0.20 19.02 -9.97
N LYS A 43 0.67 19.30 -8.75
CA LYS A 43 1.69 20.34 -8.48
C LYS A 43 3.06 19.99 -9.06
N PHE A 44 3.29 18.72 -9.39
CA PHE A 44 4.55 18.20 -9.94
C PHE A 44 4.46 17.82 -11.41
N GLN A 45 3.26 17.92 -12.03
CA GLN A 45 3.11 17.77 -13.47
C GLN A 45 3.58 19.07 -14.15
N LYS A 46 4.76 19.00 -14.76
CA LYS A 46 5.34 20.05 -15.59
C LYS A 46 4.81 19.97 -17.03
#